data_AF-A0A1G7PIZ1-F1
#
_entry.id   AF-A0A1G7PIZ1-F1
#
_cell.length_a   1.000
_cell.length_b   1.000
_cell.length_c   1.000
_cell.angle_alpha   90.00
_cell.angle_beta   90.00
_cell.angle_gamma   90.00
#
_symmetry.space_group_name_H-M   'P 1'
#
loop_
_entity.id
_entity.type
_entity.pdbx_description
1 polymer ?
#
loop_
_entity_poly.entity_id
_entity_poly.type
_entity_poly.pdbx_seq_one_letter_code
_entity_poly.pdbx_strand_id
1 'polypeptide(L)'
;MRYITITTWEIADGADYDVALRAIEEKRLPALKGFGASRITVVRTSERTSAAITEWPDKATRDAAELKIDEVRRSVKRDDQTRMTGEMRGEIVADV
;
A
#
# COMPACT_ATOMS: atom_id res chain seq x y z
N MET A 1 1.04 -18.95 7.74
CA MET A 1 0.04 -18.07 8.37
C MET A 1 -0.11 -16.82 7.51
N ARG A 2 -1.31 -16.21 7.49
CA ARG A 2 -1.53 -14.96 6.77
C ARG A 2 -0.57 -13.88 7.26
N TYR A 3 -0.12 -13.05 6.34
CA TYR A 3 0.89 -12.03 6.60
C TYR A 3 0.35 -10.66 6.21
N ILE A 4 0.63 -9.64 7.01
CA ILE A 4 0.19 -8.27 6.74
C ILE A 4 1.40 -7.35 6.55
N THR A 5 1.24 -6.42 5.63
CA THR A 5 2.03 -5.19 5.56
C THR A 5 1.12 -3.99 5.76
N ILE A 6 1.47 -3.09 6.66
CA ILE A 6 0.83 -1.79 6.85
C ILE A 6 1.82 -0.73 6.38
N THR A 7 1.41 0.12 5.46
CA THR A 7 2.25 1.23 4.99
C THR A 7 1.51 2.54 5.16
N THR A 8 2.17 3.54 5.74
CA THR A 8 1.60 4.87 5.92
C THR A 8 2.16 5.83 4.87
N TRP A 9 1.30 6.70 4.37
CA TRP A 9 1.58 7.61 3.26
C TRP A 9 1.09 9.00 3.61
N GLU A 10 1.78 9.99 3.07
CA GLU A 10 1.46 11.39 3.17
C GLU A 10 1.52 12.01 1.77
N ILE A 11 0.49 12.77 1.41
CA ILE A 11 0.44 13.56 0.18
C ILE A 11 1.09 14.93 0.41
N ALA A 12 1.63 15.54 -0.66
CA ALA A 12 2.22 16.87 -0.58
C ALA A 12 1.20 17.94 -0.14
N ASP A 13 1.72 19.03 0.43
CA ASP A 13 0.87 20.14 0.83
C ASP A 13 0.20 20.82 -0.36
N GLY A 14 -1.10 21.12 -0.24
CA GLY A 14 -1.89 21.67 -1.34
C GLY A 14 -2.22 20.69 -2.48
N ALA A 15 -1.83 19.41 -2.37
CA ALA A 15 -2.24 18.37 -3.33
C ALA A 15 -3.67 17.90 -3.05
N ASP A 16 -4.39 17.57 -4.12
CA ASP A 16 -5.73 16.98 -4.02
C ASP A 16 -5.64 15.50 -3.65
N TYR A 17 -6.18 15.15 -2.47
CA TYR A 17 -6.18 13.78 -1.98
C TYR A 17 -6.95 12.83 -2.89
N ASP A 18 -8.05 13.27 -3.52
CA ASP A 18 -8.88 12.41 -4.36
C ASP A 18 -8.16 12.09 -5.68
N VAL A 19 -7.33 13.00 -6.18
CA VAL A 19 -6.45 12.75 -7.33
C VAL A 19 -5.38 11.72 -6.97
N ALA A 20 -4.74 11.85 -5.81
CA ALA A 20 -3.76 10.86 -5.33
C ALA A 20 -4.42 9.48 -5.09
N LEU A 21 -5.65 9.45 -4.58
CA LEU A 21 -6.40 8.23 -4.36
C LEU A 21 -6.70 7.51 -5.68
N ARG A 22 -7.07 8.22 -6.75
CA ARG A 22 -7.30 7.61 -8.08
C ARG A 22 -6.06 6.92 -8.61
N ALA A 23 -4.87 7.54 -8.49
CA ALA A 23 -3.62 6.90 -8.91
C ALA A 23 -3.34 5.61 -8.12
N ILE A 24 -3.66 5.59 -6.82
CA ILE A 24 -3.58 4.39 -5.98
C ILE A 24 -4.57 3.32 -6.47
N GLU A 25 -5.83 3.68 -6.73
CA GLU A 25 -6.88 2.76 -7.18
C GLU A 25 -6.61 2.17 -8.55
N GLU A 26 -6.11 2.96 -9.50
CA GLU A 26 -5.91 2.55 -10.89
C GLU A 26 -4.61 1.76 -11.10
N LYS A 27 -3.54 2.10 -10.36
CA LYS A 27 -2.21 1.51 -10.58
C LYS A 27 -1.80 0.58 -9.44
N ARG A 28 -1.89 1.06 -8.20
CA ARG A 28 -1.27 0.39 -7.05
C ARG A 28 -2.09 -0.79 -6.54
N LEU A 29 -3.40 -0.65 -6.38
CA LEU A 29 -4.25 -1.74 -5.89
C LEU A 29 -4.26 -2.94 -6.88
N PRO A 30 -4.40 -2.74 -8.20
CA PRO A 30 -4.37 -3.84 -9.16
C PRO A 30 -3.00 -4.52 -9.22
N ALA A 31 -1.91 -3.75 -9.12
CA ALA A 31 -0.56 -4.31 -9.08
C ALA A 31 -0.35 -5.21 -7.84
N LEU A 32 -0.73 -4.73 -6.65
CA LEU A 32 -0.65 -5.53 -5.41
C LEU A 32 -1.49 -6.81 -5.50
N LYS A 33 -2.71 -6.73 -6.07
CA LYS A 33 -3.51 -7.92 -6.36
C LYS A 33 -2.80 -8.89 -7.31
N GLY A 34 -2.22 -8.37 -8.40
CA GLY A 34 -1.44 -9.15 -9.37
C GLY A 34 -0.18 -9.79 -8.76
N PHE A 35 0.34 -9.25 -7.66
CA PHE A 35 1.46 -9.82 -6.91
C PHE A 35 1.06 -10.87 -5.87
N GLY A 36 -0.23 -11.16 -5.72
CA GLY A 36 -0.73 -12.19 -4.82
C GLY A 36 -1.34 -11.68 -3.51
N ALA A 37 -1.58 -10.38 -3.37
CA ALA A 37 -2.31 -9.86 -2.21
C ALA A 37 -3.75 -10.40 -2.16
N SER A 38 -4.12 -10.98 -1.03
CA SER A 38 -5.47 -11.53 -0.80
C SER A 38 -6.48 -10.40 -0.60
N ARG A 39 -6.12 -9.38 0.17
CA ARG A 39 -6.96 -8.20 0.44
C ARG A 39 -6.10 -6.96 0.58
N ILE A 40 -6.62 -5.84 0.11
CA ILE A 40 -5.99 -4.54 0.30
C ILE A 40 -7.08 -3.60 0.83
N THR A 41 -6.75 -2.81 1.84
CA THR A 41 -7.65 -1.80 2.42
C THR A 41 -6.86 -0.53 2.60
N VAL A 42 -7.35 0.56 2.02
CA VAL A 42 -6.77 1.89 2.17
C VAL A 42 -7.66 2.69 3.11
N VAL A 43 -7.07 3.20 4.18
CA VAL A 43 -7.75 3.98 5.21
C VAL A 43 -7.20 5.40 5.15
N ARG A 44 -8.07 6.38 4.92
CA ARG A 44 -7.70 7.80 5.10
C ARG A 44 -7.60 8.08 6.60
N THR A 45 -6.44 8.56 7.06
CA THR A 45 -6.16 8.79 8.49
C THR A 45 -6.12 10.26 8.86
N SER A 46 -6.00 11.15 7.87
CA SER A 46 -6.20 12.60 8.01
C SER A 46 -6.54 13.23 6.66
N GLU A 47 -6.59 14.55 6.58
CA GLU A 47 -6.72 15.25 5.31
C GLU A 47 -5.62 14.88 4.32
N ARG A 48 -4.39 14.64 4.80
CA ARG A 48 -3.22 14.40 3.95
C ARG A 48 -2.57 13.03 4.11
N THR A 49 -3.06 12.19 5.01
CA THR A 49 -2.41 10.90 5.30
C THR A 49 -3.33 9.73 5.11
N SER A 50 -2.74 8.59 4.74
CA SER A 50 -3.44 7.33 4.59
C SER A 50 -2.60 6.15 5.03
N ALA A 51 -3.26 5.05 5.37
CA ALA A 51 -2.65 3.77 5.67
C ALA A 51 -3.19 2.71 4.70
N ALA A 52 -2.29 2.01 4.01
CA ALA A 52 -2.65 0.84 3.20
C ALA A 52 -2.29 -0.43 3.98
N ILE A 53 -3.31 -1.22 4.31
CA ILE A 53 -3.22 -2.53 4.93
C ILE A 53 -3.34 -3.56 3.81
N THR A 54 -2.30 -4.36 3.61
CA THR A 54 -2.27 -5.42 2.60
C THR A 54 -2.11 -6.77 3.27
N GLU A 55 -3.06 -7.65 3.02
CA GLU A 55 -3.04 -9.04 3.45
C GLU A 55 -2.47 -9.93 2.34
N TRP A 56 -1.58 -10.82 2.74
CA TRP A 56 -0.90 -11.80 1.92
C TRP A 56 -1.23 -13.20 2.44
N PRO A 57 -1.30 -14.21 1.56
CA PRO A 57 -1.55 -15.58 1.98
C PRO A 57 -0.46 -16.09 2.92
N ASP A 58 0.79 -15.67 2.70
CA ASP A 58 1.95 -15.96 3.53
C ASP A 58 3.09 -14.95 3.33
N LYS A 59 4.11 -15.05 4.19
CA LYS A 59 5.32 -14.21 4.14
C LYS A 59 6.11 -14.42 2.84
N ALA A 60 6.15 -15.65 2.31
CA ALA A 60 6.93 -15.96 1.11
C ALA A 60 6.38 -15.24 -0.12
N THR A 61 5.06 -15.17 -0.25
CA THR A 61 4.36 -14.43 -1.31
C THR A 61 4.66 -12.93 -1.21
N ARG A 62 4.59 -12.36 0.00
CA ARG A 62 4.98 -10.96 0.24
C ARG A 62 6.43 -10.71 -0.16
N ASP A 63 7.35 -11.57 0.28
CA ASP A 63 8.77 -11.39 0.03
C ASP A 63 9.12 -11.52 -1.46
N ALA A 64 8.46 -12.44 -2.17
CA ALA A 64 8.59 -12.56 -3.62
C ALA A 64 8.07 -11.33 -4.38
N ALA A 65 7.13 -10.58 -3.79
CA ALA A 65 6.58 -9.36 -4.35
C ALA A 65 7.43 -8.11 -4.09
N GLU A 66 8.38 -8.14 -3.15
CA GLU A 66 9.09 -6.95 -2.65
C GLU A 66 9.68 -6.08 -3.76
N LEU A 67 10.45 -6.68 -4.68
CA LEU A 67 11.10 -5.95 -5.78
C LEU A 67 10.09 -5.27 -6.70
N LYS A 68 8.96 -5.93 -6.98
CA LYS A 68 7.90 -5.41 -7.84
C LYS A 68 7.10 -4.31 -7.14
N ILE A 69 6.88 -4.44 -5.84
CA ILE A 69 6.27 -3.42 -5.01
C ILE A 69 7.12 -2.14 -5.02
N ASP A 70 8.43 -2.26 -4.85
CA ASP A 70 9.34 -1.12 -4.86
C ASP A 70 9.45 -0.44 -6.23
N GLU A 71 9.28 -1.18 -7.32
CA GLU A 71 9.15 -0.61 -8.65
C GLU A 71 7.85 0.21 -8.81
N VAL A 72 6.71 -0.36 -8.41
CA VAL A 72 5.41 0.33 -8.44
C VAL A 72 5.44 1.58 -7.56
N ARG A 73 5.99 1.50 -6.34
CA ARG A 73 6.14 2.65 -5.43
C ARG A 73 6.95 3.78 -6.07
N ARG A 74 8.06 3.45 -6.76
CA ARG A 74 8.89 4.45 -7.45
C ARG A 74 8.20 5.08 -8.66
N SER A 75 7.40 4.30 -9.37
CA SER A 75 6.59 4.79 -10.51
C SER A 75 5.52 5.76 -10.02
N VAL A 76 4.73 5.34 -9.03
CA VAL A 76 3.59 6.10 -8.49
C VAL A 76 4.03 7.42 -7.84
N LYS A 77 5.15 7.43 -7.10
CA LYS A 77 5.70 8.64 -6.47
C LYS A 77 5.91 9.81 -7.45
N ARG A 78 6.21 9.52 -8.72
CA ARG A 78 6.41 10.57 -9.74
C ARG A 78 5.10 11.27 -10.12
N ASP A 79 3.99 10.56 -10.00
CA ASP A 79 2.69 10.98 -10.51
C ASP A 79 1.81 11.63 -9.44
N ASP A 80 1.92 11.18 -8.18
CA ASP A 80 0.96 11.52 -7.12
C ASP A 80 1.52 12.38 -5.98
N GLN A 81 2.81 12.74 -6.07
CA GLN A 81 3.54 13.51 -5.04
C GLN A 81 3.43 12.93 -3.63
N THR A 82 3.25 11.61 -3.50
CA THR A 82 3.14 10.95 -2.20
C THR A 82 4.49 10.50 -1.65
N ARG A 83 4.56 10.39 -0.32
CA ARG A 83 5.73 9.88 0.39
C ARG A 83 5.30 8.85 1.43
N MET A 84 5.99 7.71 1.47
CA MET A 84 5.82 6.73 2.53
C MET A 84 6.44 7.28 3.83
N THR A 85 5.68 7.25 4.92
CA THR A 85 6.10 7.73 6.24
C THR A 85 6.45 6.59 7.19
N GLY A 86 6.05 5.36 6.87
CA GLY A 86 6.31 4.19 7.70
C GLY A 86 5.87 2.89 7.05
N GLU A 87 6.45 1.78 7.52
CA GLU A 87 6.09 0.42 7.15
C GLU A 87 6.14 -0.48 8.39
N MET A 88 5.11 -1.32 8.55
CA MET A 88 5.03 -2.39 9.54
C MET A 88 4.69 -3.67 8.80
N ARG A 89 5.17 -4.81 9.32
CA ARG A 89 4.89 -6.12 8.73
C ARG A 89 4.92 -7.22 9.77
N GLY A 90 4.07 -8.22 9.63
CA GLY A 90 3.96 -9.30 10.60
C GLY A 90 2.91 -10.35 10.24
N GLU A 91 2.93 -11.44 10.98
CA GLU A 91 1.91 -12.49 10.88
C GLU A 91 0.62 -12.05 11.58
N ILE A 92 -0.53 -12.45 11.04
CA ILE A 92 -1.81 -12.30 11.74
C ILE A 92 -1.86 -13.36 12.84
N VAL A 93 -1.85 -12.92 14.10
CA VAL A 93 -1.92 -13.81 15.28
C VAL A 93 -3.34 -14.03 15.79
N ALA A 94 -4.29 -13.15 15.43
CA ALA A 94 -5.72 -13.26 15.74
C ALA A 94 -6.54 -12.37 14.80
N ASP A 95 -7.68 -12.86 14.30
CA ASP A 95 -8.71 -12.11 13.57
C ASP A 95 -10.08 -12.84 13.65
N VAL A 96 -11.19 -12.15 13.32
CA VAL A 96 -12.57 -12.68 13.35
C VAL A 96 -13.24 -12.64 11.99
#